data_AF-A0A6L7MVT3-F1
#
_entry.id   AF-A0A6L7MVT3-F1
#
_cell.length_a   1.000
_cell.length_b   1.000
_cell.length_c   1.000
_cell.angle_alpha   90.00
_cell.angle_beta   90.00
_cell.angle_gamma   90.00
#
_symmetry.space_group_name_H-M   'P 1'
#
loop_
_entity.id
_entity.type
_entity.pdbx_description
1 polymer ?
#
loop_
_entity_poly.entity_id
_entity_poly.type
_entity_poly.pdbx_seq_one_letter_code
_entity_poly.pdbx_strand_id
1 'polypeptide(L)'
;MSWLAKSLGRRGSVTGGCAVENGADRGWRFVGVVWNAGCGGFGQFRCVRAFGTLWRAGRPPSREALAWQGLLLRCLPAGFVQRGLRRKVTGRWGLAALLAALAFATAAANDAGRDDAPSPKPSASLYLANPYGFSEQQREGPLKALVAELERMGVEVWEPFARNNQVDRTTPGWAYQIGQADLRDVRDADGIFAVVNGCPPDEGVMVELGMAIAWQKPVFLFRDDFRRCTDSEGYPLNLMLFTGLPEATWREHWYSSIHELADPGKALAEWLEGRRTVAAPTATD
;
A
#
# COMPACT_ATOMS: atom_id res chain seq x y z
N MET A 1 -17.24 2.15 -55.37
CA MET A 1 -17.32 1.14 -54.31
C MET A 1 -17.04 1.85 -52.98
N SER A 2 -17.92 2.65 -52.34
CA SER A 2 -19.25 2.43 -51.74
C SER A 2 -19.39 1.14 -50.94
N TRP A 3 -19.29 1.25 -49.61
CA TRP A 3 -20.15 0.63 -48.56
C TRP A 3 -19.68 1.21 -47.21
N LEU A 4 -20.18 2.37 -46.74
CA LEU A 4 -21.44 2.69 -46.04
C LEU A 4 -21.51 2.25 -44.56
N ALA A 5 -21.66 3.27 -43.71
CA ALA A 5 -21.84 3.27 -42.27
C ALA A 5 -23.33 3.14 -41.86
N LYS A 6 -23.56 2.80 -40.58
CA LYS A 6 -24.71 3.10 -39.66
C LYS A 6 -24.94 1.90 -38.73
N SER A 7 -25.33 2.00 -37.46
CA SER A 7 -25.99 3.04 -36.65
C SER A 7 -25.86 2.65 -35.16
N LEU A 8 -25.46 3.56 -34.26
CA LEU A 8 -26.31 4.24 -33.26
C LEU A 8 -27.18 3.36 -32.35
N GLY A 9 -26.94 3.46 -31.04
CA GLY A 9 -27.89 3.13 -29.96
C GLY A 9 -27.50 3.84 -28.66
N ARG A 10 -28.31 4.81 -28.24
CA ARG A 10 -28.11 5.73 -27.11
C ARG A 10 -28.57 5.15 -25.77
N ARG A 11 -27.92 5.62 -24.70
CA ARG A 11 -28.40 5.97 -23.34
C ARG A 11 -29.11 4.88 -22.50
N GLY A 12 -28.51 4.57 -21.36
CA GLY A 12 -29.17 4.08 -20.16
C GLY A 12 -28.33 4.39 -18.93
N SER A 13 -28.61 5.51 -18.26
CA SER A 13 -28.09 5.82 -16.92
C SER A 13 -28.71 4.86 -15.91
N VAL A 14 -27.91 4.06 -15.23
CA VAL A 14 -28.37 3.23 -14.11
C VAL A 14 -28.38 4.12 -12.86
N THR A 15 -29.50 4.79 -12.60
CA THR A 15 -29.84 5.27 -11.26
C THR A 15 -30.35 4.08 -10.46
N GLY A 16 -29.65 3.74 -9.38
CA GLY A 16 -30.05 2.70 -8.43
C GLY A 16 -31.39 3.05 -7.79
N GLY A 17 -32.42 2.28 -8.13
CA GLY A 17 -33.69 2.25 -7.41
C GLY A 17 -33.67 1.12 -6.39
N CYS A 18 -33.91 1.45 -5.11
CA CYS A 18 -34.28 0.45 -4.11
C CYS A 18 -35.67 -0.10 -4.44
N ALA A 19 -35.76 -1.39 -4.77
CA ALA A 19 -37.01 -2.13 -4.68
C ALA A 19 -37.27 -2.51 -3.21
N VAL A 20 -38.44 -2.17 -2.69
CA VAL A 20 -38.96 -2.67 -1.42
C VAL A 20 -39.99 -3.75 -1.75
N GLU A 21 -39.65 -5.01 -1.50
CA GLU A 21 -40.66 -6.08 -1.44
C GLU A 21 -41.11 -6.25 0.01
N ASN A 22 -42.40 -6.02 0.25
CA ASN A 22 -43.09 -6.41 1.47
C ASN A 22 -43.46 -7.90 1.35
N GLY A 23 -42.64 -8.76 1.95
CA GLY A 23 -42.96 -10.17 2.17
C GLY A 23 -42.90 -10.46 3.67
N ALA A 24 -44.06 -10.70 4.27
CA ALA A 24 -44.17 -11.24 5.61
C ALA A 24 -43.57 -12.66 5.65
N ASP A 25 -42.94 -12.98 6.79
CA ASP A 25 -42.39 -14.27 7.18
C ASP A 25 -41.07 -14.75 6.55
N ARG A 26 -40.04 -14.70 7.42
CA ARG A 26 -38.87 -15.60 7.60
C ARG A 26 -37.51 -14.89 7.54
N GLY A 27 -36.88 -14.80 8.72
CA GLY A 27 -35.41 -14.76 8.90
C GLY A 27 -34.69 -13.47 8.48
N TRP A 28 -34.14 -12.74 9.46
CA TRP A 28 -33.24 -11.61 9.20
C TRP A 28 -32.00 -12.09 8.43
N ARG A 29 -31.88 -11.71 7.15
CA ARG A 29 -30.63 -11.79 6.39
C ARG A 29 -29.90 -10.44 6.50
N PHE A 30 -28.63 -10.50 6.84
CA PHE A 30 -27.72 -9.35 6.76
C PHE A 30 -27.64 -8.87 5.30
N VAL A 31 -28.01 -7.62 5.05
CA VAL A 31 -27.68 -6.91 3.82
C VAL A 31 -26.51 -5.98 4.15
N GLY A 32 -25.35 -6.26 3.57
CA GLY A 32 -24.14 -5.45 3.75
C GLY A 32 -24.35 -4.04 3.21
N VAL A 33 -24.01 -3.03 4.00
CA VAL A 33 -23.96 -1.64 3.56
C VAL A 33 -22.61 -1.41 2.89
N VAL A 34 -22.63 -1.07 1.60
CA VAL A 34 -21.48 -0.55 0.88
C VAL A 34 -21.27 0.90 1.32
N TRP A 35 -20.10 1.21 1.88
CA TRP A 35 -19.72 2.58 2.21
C TRP A 35 -19.13 3.23 0.96
N ASN A 36 -19.79 4.26 0.44
CA ASN A 36 -19.20 5.16 -0.55
C ASN A 36 -18.58 6.34 0.20
N ALA A 37 -17.26 6.48 0.13
CA ALA A 37 -16.53 7.55 0.80
C ALA A 37 -16.72 8.84 0.01
N GLY A 38 -17.62 9.70 0.47
CA GLY A 38 -17.79 11.03 -0.09
C GLY A 38 -18.82 11.86 0.68
N CYS A 39 -18.36 12.99 1.20
CA CYS A 39 -19.14 14.14 1.69
C CYS A 39 -19.80 14.05 3.08
N GLY A 40 -19.16 14.73 4.05
CA GLY A 40 -19.75 15.78 4.89
C GLY A 40 -21.12 15.57 5.54
N GLY A 41 -21.11 15.43 6.87
CA GLY A 41 -22.18 15.90 7.76
C GLY A 41 -23.32 14.92 8.06
N PHE A 42 -23.66 14.80 9.34
CA PHE A 42 -24.85 14.12 9.89
C PHE A 42 -24.91 12.59 9.79
N GLY A 43 -23.98 11.89 10.45
CA GLY A 43 -24.04 10.43 10.66
C GLY A 43 -24.16 9.92 12.10
N GLN A 44 -24.01 10.77 13.13
CA GLN A 44 -23.75 10.28 14.50
C GLN A 44 -24.99 9.83 15.31
N PHE A 45 -26.21 10.25 14.96
CA PHE A 45 -27.39 10.00 15.82
C PHE A 45 -28.02 8.61 15.70
N ARG A 46 -27.65 7.79 14.69
CA ARG A 46 -28.24 6.45 14.51
C ARG A 46 -27.53 5.33 15.28
N CYS A 47 -26.27 5.51 15.66
CA CYS A 47 -25.49 4.44 16.31
C CYS A 47 -25.92 4.18 17.78
N VAL A 48 -26.41 5.22 18.48
CA VAL A 48 -26.74 5.12 19.91
C VAL A 48 -28.03 4.33 20.18
N ARG A 49 -28.97 4.26 19.20
CA ARG A 49 -30.25 3.59 19.40
C ARG A 49 -30.16 2.06 19.31
N ALA A 50 -29.20 1.52 18.56
CA ALA A 50 -29.00 0.08 18.40
C ALA A 50 -28.43 -0.59 19.68
N PHE A 51 -27.61 0.13 20.44
CA PHE A 51 -26.97 -0.39 21.66
C PHE A 51 -27.91 -0.52 22.87
N GLY A 52 -28.93 0.33 22.98
CA GLY A 52 -29.88 0.30 24.10
C GLY A 52 -30.76 -0.96 24.16
N THR A 53 -30.97 -1.61 23.02
CA THR A 53 -31.82 -2.82 22.91
C THR A 53 -31.09 -4.11 23.24
N LEU A 54 -29.77 -4.18 23.08
CA LEU A 54 -28.96 -5.37 23.40
C LEU A 54 -28.74 -5.55 24.92
N TRP A 55 -28.84 -4.49 25.72
CA TRP A 55 -28.60 -4.55 27.16
C TRP A 55 -29.77 -5.13 27.97
N ARG A 56 -30.98 -5.24 27.41
CA ARG A 56 -32.16 -5.79 28.11
C ARG A 56 -32.26 -7.32 28.10
N ALA A 57 -31.35 -8.04 27.42
CA ALA A 57 -31.49 -9.48 27.19
C ALA A 57 -30.61 -10.39 28.08
N GLY A 58 -29.88 -9.84 29.07
CA GLY A 58 -29.21 -10.66 30.09
C GLY A 58 -28.12 -11.64 29.61
N ARG A 59 -27.59 -11.48 28.39
CA ARG A 59 -26.49 -12.31 27.88
C ARG A 59 -25.15 -11.58 27.99
N PRO A 60 -24.05 -12.26 28.38
CA PRO A 60 -22.72 -11.67 28.37
C PRO A 60 -22.27 -11.37 26.92
N PRO A 61 -21.53 -10.27 26.68
CA PRO A 61 -21.07 -9.90 25.34
C PRO A 61 -20.06 -10.90 24.79
N SER A 62 -20.11 -11.15 23.48
CA SER A 62 -19.11 -11.95 22.75
C SER A 62 -17.75 -11.24 22.70
N ARG A 63 -16.67 -11.99 22.41
CA ARG A 63 -15.32 -11.42 22.21
C ARG A 63 -15.28 -10.32 21.13
N GLU A 64 -16.14 -10.41 20.11
CA GLU A 64 -16.28 -9.37 19.09
C GLU A 64 -16.92 -8.09 19.63
N ALA A 65 -17.91 -8.19 20.51
CA ALA A 65 -18.54 -7.02 21.14
C ALA A 65 -17.57 -6.25 22.06
N LEU A 66 -16.62 -6.95 22.69
CA LEU A 66 -15.53 -6.34 23.46
C LEU A 66 -14.50 -5.63 22.56
N ALA A 67 -14.23 -6.16 21.36
CA ALA A 67 -13.37 -5.51 20.37
C ALA A 67 -13.99 -4.19 19.85
N TRP A 68 -15.31 -4.16 19.65
CA TRP A 68 -16.03 -2.93 19.28
C TRP A 68 -16.07 -1.88 20.40
N GLN A 69 -16.10 -2.30 21.67
CA GLN A 69 -15.96 -1.38 22.80
C GLN A 69 -14.59 -0.70 22.84
N GLY A 70 -13.51 -1.43 22.51
CA GLY A 70 -12.17 -0.86 22.39
C GLY A 70 -12.03 0.16 21.25
N LEU A 71 -12.75 -0.05 20.14
CA LEU A 71 -12.73 0.86 18.99
C LEU A 71 -13.55 2.15 19.24
N LEU A 72 -14.69 2.06 19.93
CA LEU A 72 -15.55 3.21 20.24
C LEU A 72 -14.93 4.16 21.27
N LEU A 73 -14.11 3.65 22.20
CA LEU A 73 -13.41 4.47 23.19
C LEU A 73 -12.22 5.24 22.59
N ARG A 74 -11.66 4.79 21.46
CA ARG A 74 -10.60 5.51 20.71
C ARG A 74 -11.12 6.70 19.90
N CYS A 75 -12.43 6.83 19.71
CA CYS A 75 -13.04 7.91 18.93
C CYS A 75 -13.64 9.04 19.78
N LEU A 76 -13.44 9.02 21.11
CA LEU A 76 -13.90 10.11 21.98
C LEU A 76 -12.83 11.22 22.04
N PRO A 77 -13.16 12.49 21.74
CA PRO A 77 -12.24 13.60 21.96
C PRO A 77 -11.90 13.71 23.45
N ALA A 78 -10.65 14.09 23.75
CA ALA A 78 -10.04 14.14 25.09
C ALA A 78 -10.78 15.00 26.16
N GLY A 79 -11.91 15.62 25.84
CA GLY A 79 -12.72 16.44 26.74
C GLY A 79 -13.98 15.77 27.33
N PHE A 80 -14.34 14.54 26.94
CA PHE A 80 -15.64 13.95 27.33
C PHE A 80 -15.64 13.27 28.72
N VAL A 81 -14.48 13.05 29.34
CA VAL A 81 -14.38 12.29 30.61
C VAL A 81 -14.66 13.14 31.86
N GLN A 82 -14.65 14.48 31.77
CA GLN A 82 -14.68 15.34 32.97
C GLN A 82 -16.05 15.86 33.45
N ARG A 83 -17.19 15.51 32.81
CA ARG A 83 -18.50 16.05 33.24
C ARG A 83 -19.59 15.02 33.61
N GLY A 84 -19.26 13.72 33.67
CA GLY A 84 -20.24 12.66 33.94
C GLY A 84 -20.15 11.91 35.27
N LEU A 85 -19.03 12.02 36.03
CA LEU A 85 -18.83 11.22 37.26
C LEU A 85 -19.00 12.06 38.53
N ARG A 86 -20.24 12.54 38.78
CA ARG A 86 -20.66 12.98 40.12
C ARG A 86 -22.06 12.43 40.42
N ARG A 87 -22.20 11.11 40.55
CA ARG A 87 -23.33 10.48 41.26
C ARG A 87 -22.99 9.05 41.70
N LYS A 88 -22.85 8.88 43.02
CA LYS A 88 -22.90 7.66 43.84
C LYS A 88 -22.23 6.40 43.27
N VAL A 89 -20.92 6.29 43.51
CA VAL A 89 -20.24 5.00 43.62
C VAL A 89 -20.33 4.54 45.08
N THR A 90 -21.45 3.94 45.46
CA THR A 90 -21.60 3.22 46.73
C THR A 90 -22.09 1.81 46.43
N GLY A 91 -21.16 0.89 46.21
CA GLY A 91 -21.44 -0.51 45.93
C GLY A 91 -20.22 -1.26 45.39
N ARG A 92 -20.20 -2.58 45.60
CA ARG A 92 -19.12 -3.52 45.23
C ARG A 92 -18.65 -3.38 43.77
N TRP A 93 -19.51 -2.90 42.89
CA TRP A 93 -19.26 -2.66 41.46
C TRP A 93 -18.44 -1.41 41.16
N GLY A 94 -18.47 -0.41 42.04
CA GLY A 94 -17.72 0.82 41.83
C GLY A 94 -16.25 0.70 42.20
N LEU A 95 -15.90 -0.18 43.14
CA LEU A 95 -14.51 -0.54 43.40
C LEU A 95 -13.91 -1.32 42.21
N ALA A 96 -14.69 -2.21 41.59
CA ALA A 96 -14.25 -2.94 40.39
C ALA A 96 -14.02 -2.02 39.19
N ALA A 97 -14.91 -1.04 38.96
CA ALA A 97 -14.73 -0.04 37.91
C ALA A 97 -13.51 0.87 38.16
N LEU A 98 -13.28 1.26 39.43
CA LEU A 98 -12.12 2.06 39.80
C LEU A 98 -10.81 1.27 39.64
N LEU A 99 -10.79 -0.01 40.04
CA LEU A 99 -9.64 -0.90 39.88
C LEU A 99 -9.34 -1.20 38.40
N ALA A 100 -10.36 -1.36 37.57
CA ALA A 100 -10.19 -1.53 36.13
C ALA A 100 -9.64 -0.25 35.47
N ALA A 101 -10.13 0.92 35.87
CA ALA A 101 -9.62 2.21 35.39
C ALA A 101 -8.17 2.45 35.85
N LEU A 102 -7.84 2.10 37.09
CA LEU A 102 -6.46 2.16 37.60
C LEU A 102 -5.55 1.20 36.86
N ALA A 103 -5.94 -0.07 36.68
CA ALA A 103 -5.15 -1.06 35.94
C ALA A 103 -4.92 -0.64 34.48
N PHE A 104 -5.91 -0.01 33.84
CA PHE A 104 -5.76 0.54 32.49
C PHE A 104 -4.81 1.74 32.47
N ALA A 105 -4.87 2.62 33.48
CA ALA A 105 -3.96 3.74 33.61
C ALA A 105 -2.51 3.30 33.90
N THR A 106 -2.30 2.26 34.72
CA THR A 106 -0.96 1.68 34.93
C THR A 106 -0.45 0.95 33.70
N ALA A 107 -1.31 0.26 32.95
CA ALA A 107 -0.92 -0.35 31.67
C ALA A 107 -0.51 0.71 30.64
N ALA A 108 -1.27 1.79 30.52
CA ALA A 108 -0.94 2.91 29.63
C ALA A 108 0.32 3.68 30.07
N ALA A 109 0.56 3.81 31.38
CA ALA A 109 1.76 4.43 31.91
C ALA A 109 3.02 3.55 31.76
N ASN A 110 2.87 2.23 31.80
CA ASN A 110 3.96 1.29 31.52
C ASN A 110 4.30 1.19 30.02
N ASP A 111 3.36 1.55 29.13
CA ASP A 111 3.57 1.60 27.68
C ASP A 111 4.27 2.90 27.26
N ALA A 112 4.08 3.99 28.01
CA ALA A 112 4.61 5.33 27.70
C ALA A 112 6.11 5.53 28.02
N GLY A 113 6.83 4.48 28.45
CA GLY A 113 8.23 4.57 28.87
C GLY A 113 9.11 3.43 28.38
N ARG A 114 8.62 2.59 27.45
CA ARG A 114 9.49 1.68 26.73
C ARG A 114 10.08 2.48 25.56
N ASP A 115 11.33 2.88 25.70
CA ASP A 115 12.17 3.17 24.55
C ASP A 115 12.21 1.89 23.72
N ASP A 116 11.21 1.71 22.86
CA ASP A 116 11.24 0.74 21.78
C ASP A 116 12.31 1.25 20.82
N ALA A 117 13.57 0.93 21.14
CA ALA A 117 14.62 0.85 20.16
C ALA A 117 13.99 0.13 18.95
N PRO A 118 14.00 0.73 17.75
CA PRO A 118 13.27 0.21 16.62
C PRO A 118 13.65 -1.25 16.45
N SER A 119 12.68 -2.14 16.68
CA SER A 119 12.81 -3.56 16.35
C SER A 119 13.37 -3.63 14.93
N PRO A 120 14.40 -4.46 14.66
CA PRO A 120 15.08 -4.46 13.36
C PRO A 120 14.02 -4.55 12.28
N LYS A 121 13.97 -3.52 11.43
CA LYS A 121 13.04 -3.47 10.31
C LYS A 121 13.26 -4.77 9.53
N PRO A 122 12.21 -5.53 9.19
CA PRO A 122 12.38 -6.62 8.24
C PRO A 122 13.09 -6.08 6.99
N SER A 123 13.94 -6.91 6.38
CA SER A 123 14.67 -6.57 5.16
C SER A 123 13.71 -5.93 4.16
N ALA A 124 13.99 -4.71 3.71
CA ALA A 124 13.12 -4.04 2.77
C ALA A 124 13.10 -4.84 1.45
N SER A 125 11.92 -5.01 0.88
CA SER A 125 11.74 -5.75 -0.36
C SER A 125 11.79 -4.82 -1.58
N LEU A 126 12.56 -5.19 -2.61
CA LEU A 126 12.60 -4.46 -3.87
C LEU A 126 12.20 -5.36 -5.03
N TYR A 127 11.22 -4.92 -5.81
CA TYR A 127 10.95 -5.49 -7.12
C TYR A 127 12.04 -5.07 -8.11
N LEU A 128 12.76 -6.05 -8.69
CA LEU A 128 13.84 -5.81 -9.65
C LEU A 128 13.30 -5.91 -11.08
N ALA A 129 12.69 -4.83 -11.56
CA ALA A 129 12.22 -4.71 -12.94
C ALA A 129 13.42 -4.68 -13.89
N ASN A 130 13.57 -5.71 -14.73
CA ASN A 130 14.77 -5.85 -15.57
C ASN A 130 14.52 -6.62 -16.88
N PRO A 131 15.23 -6.27 -17.98
CA PRO A 131 15.18 -7.02 -19.24
C PRO A 131 16.22 -8.16 -19.32
N TYR A 132 17.03 -8.37 -18.28
CA TYR A 132 18.22 -9.22 -18.37
C TYR A 132 17.92 -10.71 -18.35
N GLY A 133 16.74 -11.14 -17.91
CA GLY A 133 16.36 -12.55 -17.92
C GLY A 133 16.11 -13.13 -19.32
N PHE A 134 16.09 -12.31 -20.37
CA PHE A 134 15.87 -12.76 -21.75
C PHE A 134 17.12 -13.34 -22.44
N SER A 135 18.33 -13.11 -21.93
CA SER A 135 19.55 -13.71 -22.49
C SER A 135 20.45 -14.33 -21.41
N GLU A 136 21.11 -15.43 -21.74
CA GLU A 136 22.01 -16.13 -20.82
C GLU A 136 23.17 -15.24 -20.36
N GLN A 137 23.76 -14.48 -21.28
CA GLN A 137 24.84 -13.54 -20.96
C GLN A 137 24.41 -12.46 -19.96
N GLN A 138 23.21 -11.90 -20.12
CA GLN A 138 22.72 -10.88 -19.21
C GLN A 138 22.31 -11.48 -17.85
N ARG A 139 21.73 -12.68 -17.86
CA ARG A 139 21.36 -13.41 -16.64
C ARG A 139 22.57 -13.79 -15.79
N GLU A 140 23.60 -14.37 -16.39
CA GLU A 140 24.80 -14.82 -15.68
C GLU A 140 25.80 -13.69 -15.37
N GLY A 141 25.68 -12.56 -16.06
CA GLY A 141 26.53 -11.38 -15.86
C GLY A 141 25.85 -10.29 -15.02
N PRO A 142 25.34 -9.21 -15.65
CA PRO A 142 24.85 -8.02 -14.94
C PRO A 142 23.69 -8.30 -13.99
N LEU A 143 22.75 -9.20 -14.31
CA LEU A 143 21.64 -9.51 -13.42
C LEU A 143 22.12 -10.13 -12.11
N LYS A 144 22.97 -11.15 -12.20
CA LYS A 144 23.55 -11.82 -11.03
C LYS A 144 24.35 -10.85 -10.16
N ALA A 145 25.12 -9.96 -10.77
CA ALA A 145 25.90 -8.95 -10.05
C ALA A 145 25.00 -7.91 -9.34
N LEU A 146 23.92 -7.46 -9.99
CA LEU A 146 22.93 -6.57 -9.38
C LEU A 146 22.22 -7.22 -8.19
N VAL A 147 21.72 -8.45 -8.37
CA VAL A 147 21.03 -9.19 -7.30
C VAL A 147 21.97 -9.37 -6.10
N ALA A 148 23.20 -9.85 -6.33
CA ALA A 148 24.16 -10.08 -5.27
C ALA A 148 24.49 -8.81 -4.48
N GLU A 149 24.65 -7.66 -5.15
CA GLU A 149 24.97 -6.40 -4.47
C GLU A 149 23.77 -5.85 -3.69
N LEU A 150 22.55 -5.93 -4.22
CA LEU A 150 21.33 -5.55 -3.50
C LEU A 150 21.11 -6.44 -2.26
N GLU A 151 21.26 -7.75 -2.39
CA GLU A 151 21.17 -8.69 -1.27
C GLU A 151 22.25 -8.43 -0.20
N ARG A 152 23.48 -8.10 -0.62
CA ARG A 152 24.58 -7.71 0.28
C ARG A 152 24.23 -6.46 1.10
N MET A 153 23.40 -5.57 0.56
CA MET A 153 22.90 -4.39 1.27
C MET A 153 21.71 -4.69 2.20
N GLY A 154 21.28 -5.95 2.31
CA GLY A 154 20.19 -6.38 3.18
C GLY A 154 18.80 -6.23 2.55
N VAL A 155 18.72 -6.12 1.23
CA VAL A 155 17.46 -6.08 0.47
C VAL A 155 16.98 -7.49 0.19
N GLU A 156 15.67 -7.73 0.34
CA GLU A 156 15.02 -8.90 -0.25
C GLU A 156 14.69 -8.60 -1.72
N VAL A 157 15.39 -9.23 -2.65
CA VAL A 157 15.24 -8.95 -4.09
C VAL A 157 14.16 -9.83 -4.71
N TRP A 158 13.12 -9.21 -5.24
CA TRP A 158 12.05 -9.89 -5.99
C TRP A 158 12.35 -9.79 -7.48
N GLU A 159 13.04 -10.80 -7.99
CA GLU A 159 13.45 -10.89 -9.39
C GLU A 159 12.42 -11.72 -10.19
N PRO A 160 11.77 -11.14 -11.23
CA PRO A 160 10.61 -11.76 -11.88
C PRO A 160 10.93 -13.09 -12.58
N PHE A 161 12.12 -13.25 -13.15
CA PHE A 161 12.47 -14.51 -13.84
C PHE A 161 12.69 -15.66 -12.85
N ALA A 162 13.30 -15.39 -11.69
CA ALA A 162 13.52 -16.36 -10.62
C ALA A 162 12.22 -16.75 -9.91
N ARG A 163 11.27 -15.82 -9.77
CA ARG A 163 9.99 -16.08 -9.10
C ARG A 163 9.02 -16.85 -9.98
N ASN A 164 9.03 -16.60 -11.29
CA ASN A 164 8.15 -17.22 -12.26
C ASN A 164 8.74 -18.45 -13.00
N ASN A 165 9.95 -18.91 -12.66
CA ASN A 165 10.60 -20.05 -13.33
C ASN A 165 9.85 -21.39 -13.17
N GLN A 166 8.96 -21.51 -12.19
CA GLN A 166 8.13 -22.70 -11.95
C GLN A 166 6.88 -22.79 -12.85
N VAL A 167 6.51 -21.71 -13.56
CA VAL A 167 5.26 -21.68 -14.33
C VAL A 167 5.41 -22.50 -15.61
N ASP A 168 4.53 -23.49 -15.78
CA ASP A 168 4.44 -24.26 -17.02
C ASP A 168 3.92 -23.39 -18.17
N ARG A 169 4.82 -23.01 -19.06
CA ARG A 169 4.54 -22.18 -20.25
C ARG A 169 3.84 -22.93 -21.39
N THR A 170 3.55 -24.23 -21.20
CA THR A 170 2.80 -25.02 -22.18
C THR A 170 1.29 -25.00 -21.92
N THR A 171 0.85 -24.58 -20.73
CA THR A 171 -0.56 -24.54 -20.34
C THR A 171 -1.24 -23.23 -20.77
N PRO A 172 -2.40 -23.25 -21.44
CA PRO A 172 -3.12 -22.02 -21.81
C PRO A 172 -3.36 -21.07 -20.63
N GLY A 173 -3.15 -19.77 -20.83
CA GLY A 173 -3.32 -18.75 -19.80
C GLY A 173 -2.09 -18.48 -18.92
N TRP A 174 -0.98 -19.22 -19.11
CA TRP A 174 0.26 -19.00 -18.36
C TRP A 174 0.73 -17.54 -18.39
N ALA A 175 0.67 -16.88 -19.55
CA ALA A 175 1.17 -15.52 -19.72
C ALA A 175 0.38 -14.51 -18.90
N TYR A 176 -0.95 -14.68 -18.83
CA TYR A 176 -1.80 -13.85 -17.98
C TYR A 176 -1.48 -14.08 -16.50
N GLN A 177 -1.23 -15.32 -16.09
CA GLN A 177 -0.89 -15.65 -14.71
C GLN A 177 0.44 -15.04 -14.27
N ILE A 178 1.46 -15.10 -15.13
CA ILE A 178 2.76 -14.43 -14.91
C ILE A 178 2.57 -12.92 -14.80
N GLY A 179 1.91 -12.28 -15.77
CA GLY A 179 1.70 -10.83 -15.71
C GLY A 179 0.89 -10.39 -14.48
N GLN A 180 -0.06 -11.21 -14.01
CA GLN A 180 -0.76 -10.97 -12.75
C GLN A 180 0.10 -11.21 -11.51
N ALA A 181 1.07 -12.12 -11.57
CA ALA A 181 2.05 -12.32 -10.50
C ALA A 181 3.00 -11.13 -10.41
N ASP A 182 3.55 -10.68 -11.54
CA ASP A 182 4.43 -9.51 -11.60
C ASP A 182 3.71 -8.25 -11.13
N LEU A 183 2.46 -8.05 -11.54
CA LEU A 183 1.60 -6.96 -11.03
C LEU A 183 1.46 -6.98 -9.50
N ARG A 184 1.27 -8.16 -8.91
CA ARG A 184 1.18 -8.32 -7.44
C ARG A 184 2.52 -8.08 -6.78
N ASP A 185 3.60 -8.61 -7.34
CA ASP A 185 4.94 -8.45 -6.80
C ASP A 185 5.38 -6.98 -6.81
N VAL A 186 5.13 -6.23 -7.90
CA VAL A 186 5.34 -4.77 -7.93
C VAL A 186 4.51 -4.09 -6.84
N ARG A 187 3.25 -4.49 -6.66
CA ARG A 187 2.33 -3.90 -5.68
C ARG A 187 2.76 -4.16 -4.24
N ASP A 188 3.24 -5.35 -3.95
CA ASP A 188 3.47 -5.83 -2.59
C ASP A 188 4.91 -5.56 -2.11
N ALA A 189 5.87 -5.40 -3.02
CA ALA A 189 7.24 -4.98 -2.68
C ALA A 189 7.28 -3.56 -2.07
N ASP A 190 8.23 -3.29 -1.18
CA ASP A 190 8.36 -1.98 -0.52
C ASP A 190 8.82 -0.87 -1.46
N GLY A 191 9.52 -1.22 -2.55
CA GLY A 191 9.99 -0.29 -3.59
C GLY A 191 10.31 -1.00 -4.91
N ILE A 192 10.75 -0.23 -5.90
CA ILE A 192 11.17 -0.73 -7.20
C ILE A 192 12.61 -0.31 -7.52
N PHE A 193 13.38 -1.26 -8.04
CA PHE A 193 14.67 -1.02 -8.66
C PHE A 193 14.56 -1.39 -10.14
N ALA A 194 14.54 -0.39 -11.02
CA ALA A 194 14.28 -0.59 -12.44
C ALA A 194 15.55 -0.45 -13.28
N VAL A 195 15.90 -1.50 -14.02
CA VAL A 195 16.96 -1.49 -15.03
C VAL A 195 16.40 -0.87 -16.31
N VAL A 196 16.68 0.40 -16.54
CA VAL A 196 16.15 1.18 -17.66
C VAL A 196 17.14 1.26 -18.83
N ASN A 197 17.84 0.15 -19.09
CA ASN A 197 18.76 0.01 -20.22
C ASN A 197 18.03 -0.17 -21.56
N GLY A 198 18.67 0.26 -22.65
CA GLY A 198 18.09 0.21 -24.00
C GLY A 198 17.76 1.58 -24.57
N CYS A 199 17.48 1.64 -25.87
CA CYS A 199 17.03 2.86 -26.54
C CYS A 199 15.95 2.53 -27.59
N PRO A 200 14.65 2.57 -27.24
CA PRO A 200 14.11 2.90 -25.91
C PRO A 200 14.35 1.78 -24.86
N PRO A 201 14.17 2.07 -23.56
CA PRO A 201 14.11 1.03 -22.53
C PRO A 201 13.00 0.00 -22.79
N ASP A 202 13.16 -1.19 -22.22
CA ASP A 202 12.21 -2.31 -22.34
C ASP A 202 10.77 -1.92 -21.93
N GLU A 203 9.78 -2.26 -22.76
CA GLU A 203 8.40 -1.86 -22.52
C GLU A 203 7.77 -2.50 -21.28
N GLY A 204 8.18 -3.72 -20.91
CA GLY A 204 7.71 -4.40 -19.71
C GLY A 204 8.16 -3.66 -18.46
N VAL A 205 9.46 -3.34 -18.40
CA VAL A 205 10.04 -2.53 -17.31
C VAL A 205 9.36 -1.17 -17.19
N MET A 206 9.05 -0.51 -18.32
CA MET A 206 8.36 0.79 -18.29
C MET A 206 6.94 0.70 -17.73
N VAL A 207 6.22 -0.39 -18.03
CA VAL A 207 4.88 -0.64 -17.49
C VAL A 207 4.93 -0.88 -15.98
N GLU A 208 5.87 -1.69 -15.50
CA GLU A 208 6.11 -1.94 -14.06
C GLU A 208 6.52 -0.68 -13.31
N LEU A 209 7.43 0.12 -13.88
CA LEU A 209 7.84 1.42 -13.35
C LEU A 209 6.66 2.38 -13.25
N GLY A 210 5.82 2.46 -14.30
CA GLY A 210 4.63 3.29 -14.29
C GLY A 210 3.65 2.93 -13.17
N MET A 211 3.46 1.63 -12.90
CA MET A 211 2.65 1.16 -11.77
C MET A 211 3.24 1.57 -10.43
N ALA A 212 4.55 1.42 -10.24
CA ALA A 212 5.24 1.81 -9.01
C ALA A 212 5.15 3.31 -8.75
N ILE A 213 5.31 4.14 -9.78
CA ILE A 213 5.10 5.60 -9.70
C ILE A 213 3.66 5.92 -9.30
N ALA A 214 2.67 5.28 -9.94
CA ALA A 214 1.26 5.50 -9.62
C ALA A 214 0.90 5.12 -8.18
N TRP A 215 1.58 4.12 -7.62
CA TRP A 215 1.44 3.71 -6.22
C TRP A 215 2.36 4.45 -5.25
N GLN A 216 3.07 5.48 -5.71
CA GLN A 216 3.98 6.29 -4.89
C GLN A 216 5.03 5.43 -4.16
N LYS A 217 5.53 4.40 -4.82
CA LYS A 217 6.61 3.57 -4.28
C LYS A 217 7.95 4.30 -4.40
N PRO A 218 8.92 4.03 -3.50
CA PRO A 218 10.30 4.45 -3.72
C PRO A 218 10.81 3.84 -5.04
N VAL A 219 11.35 4.70 -5.90
CA VAL A 219 11.87 4.36 -7.23
C VAL A 219 13.38 4.56 -7.26
N PHE A 220 14.09 3.57 -7.80
CA PHE A 220 15.52 3.61 -8.10
C PHE A 220 15.74 3.15 -9.54
N LEU A 221 16.56 3.87 -10.31
CA LEU A 221 16.76 3.63 -11.74
C LEU A 221 18.22 3.29 -12.02
N PHE A 222 18.47 2.14 -12.65
CA PHE A 222 19.80 1.73 -13.10
C PHE A 222 19.92 1.82 -14.62
N ARG A 223 20.99 2.45 -15.09
CA ARG A 223 21.34 2.53 -16.50
C ARG A 223 22.83 2.75 -16.70
N ASP A 224 23.50 1.76 -17.30
CA ASP A 224 24.88 1.89 -17.79
C ASP A 224 24.94 2.17 -19.31
N ASP A 225 23.80 2.21 -19.99
CA ASP A 225 23.68 2.64 -21.39
C ASP A 225 23.83 4.16 -21.52
N PHE A 226 24.99 4.58 -22.04
CA PHE A 226 25.34 6.00 -22.22
C PHE A 226 24.61 6.71 -23.36
N ARG A 227 23.83 6.00 -24.18
CA ARG A 227 23.08 6.61 -25.28
C ARG A 227 21.94 7.46 -24.73
N ARG A 228 21.77 8.66 -25.29
CA ARG A 228 20.65 9.55 -25.00
C ARG A 228 19.44 9.17 -25.86
N CYS A 229 18.27 9.07 -25.23
CA CYS A 229 17.02 8.69 -25.91
C CYS A 229 15.92 9.73 -25.70
N THR A 230 16.29 11.01 -25.71
CA THR A 230 15.40 12.15 -25.50
C THR A 230 16.03 13.43 -26.02
N ASP A 231 15.20 14.42 -26.33
CA ASP A 231 15.62 15.78 -26.73
C ASP A 231 15.88 16.70 -25.52
N SER A 232 15.87 16.14 -24.31
CA SER A 232 16.03 16.89 -23.06
C SER A 232 17.50 17.00 -22.69
N GLU A 233 17.94 18.21 -22.32
CA GLU A 233 19.25 18.40 -21.73
C GLU A 233 19.31 17.95 -20.26
N GLY A 234 18.17 18.01 -19.56
CA GLY A 234 18.07 17.73 -18.13
C GLY A 234 17.93 16.25 -17.78
N TYR A 235 17.28 15.47 -18.65
CA TYR A 235 17.00 14.05 -18.43
C TYR A 235 17.62 13.20 -19.56
N PRO A 236 18.19 12.01 -19.29
CA PRO A 236 18.79 11.16 -20.32
C PRO A 236 17.77 10.29 -21.08
N LEU A 237 16.55 10.17 -20.55
CA LEU A 237 15.45 9.37 -21.09
C LEU A 237 14.16 10.19 -21.14
N ASN A 238 13.09 9.58 -21.65
CA ASN A 238 11.76 10.17 -21.66
C ASN A 238 11.38 10.70 -20.26
N LEU A 239 10.86 11.93 -20.22
CA LEU A 239 10.55 12.65 -18.98
C LEU A 239 9.60 11.90 -18.03
N MET A 240 8.73 11.03 -18.57
CA MET A 240 7.73 10.32 -17.77
C MET A 240 8.37 9.40 -16.73
N LEU A 241 9.58 8.88 -17.00
CA LEU A 241 10.31 7.99 -16.09
C LEU A 241 10.78 8.71 -14.81
N PHE A 242 10.89 10.03 -14.84
CA PHE A 242 11.36 10.85 -13.72
C PHE A 242 10.23 11.43 -12.88
N THR A 243 8.98 11.22 -13.27
CA THR A 243 7.80 11.81 -12.59
C THR A 243 7.56 11.27 -11.18
N GLY A 244 8.10 10.09 -10.86
CA GLY A 244 8.11 9.54 -9.50
C GLY A 244 9.33 9.94 -8.66
N LEU A 245 10.21 10.80 -9.17
CA LEU A 245 11.46 11.20 -8.51
C LEU A 245 11.41 12.69 -8.12
N PRO A 246 12.15 13.11 -7.08
CA PRO A 246 12.25 14.53 -6.75
C PRO A 246 12.99 15.31 -7.85
N GLU A 247 12.43 16.43 -8.31
CA GLU A 247 12.98 17.22 -9.41
C GLU A 247 14.43 17.67 -9.18
N ALA A 248 14.74 18.16 -7.98
CA ALA A 248 16.06 18.68 -7.65
C ALA A 248 17.12 17.57 -7.46
N THR A 249 16.70 16.37 -7.06
CA THR A 249 17.60 15.31 -6.58
C THR A 249 17.41 13.96 -7.27
N TRP A 250 16.74 13.91 -8.43
CA TRP A 250 16.51 12.66 -9.17
C TRP A 250 17.81 11.89 -9.47
N ARG A 251 18.95 12.59 -9.60
CA ARG A 251 20.27 11.99 -9.83
C ARG A 251 20.75 11.09 -8.68
N GLU A 252 20.25 11.30 -7.47
CA GLU A 252 20.53 10.45 -6.31
C GLU A 252 19.79 9.11 -6.41
N HIS A 253 18.72 9.05 -7.21
CA HIS A 253 17.95 7.84 -7.51
C HIS A 253 18.42 7.14 -8.79
N TRP A 254 19.40 7.71 -9.49
CA TRP A 254 19.92 7.21 -10.76
C TRP A 254 21.29 6.56 -10.56
N TYR A 255 21.50 5.36 -11.08
CA TYR A 255 22.71 4.57 -10.90
C TYR A 255 23.30 4.22 -12.25
N SER A 256 24.54 4.63 -12.49
CA SER A 256 25.27 4.30 -13.75
C SER A 256 26.25 3.14 -13.62
N SER A 257 26.43 2.62 -12.40
CA SER A 257 27.31 1.49 -12.12
C SER A 257 26.81 0.75 -10.88
N ILE A 258 27.09 -0.56 -10.83
CA ILE A 258 26.80 -1.40 -9.65
C ILE A 258 27.55 -0.87 -8.41
N HIS A 259 28.73 -0.27 -8.60
CA HIS A 259 29.52 0.31 -7.52
C HIS A 259 28.83 1.50 -6.83
N GLU A 260 27.86 2.14 -7.49
CA GLU A 260 27.09 3.24 -6.90
C GLU A 260 25.98 2.76 -5.97
N LEU A 261 25.60 1.48 -5.99
CA LEU A 261 24.49 0.97 -5.19
C LEU A 261 24.71 1.21 -3.68
N ALA A 262 25.92 0.91 -3.21
CA ALA A 262 26.30 1.06 -1.82
C ALA A 262 26.84 2.46 -1.46
N ASP A 263 26.76 3.44 -2.36
CA ASP A 263 27.18 4.82 -2.07
C ASP A 263 26.22 5.45 -1.03
N PRO A 264 26.73 5.89 0.14
CA PRO A 264 25.89 6.47 1.20
C PRO A 264 25.22 7.79 0.83
N GLY A 265 25.62 8.44 -0.28
CA GLY A 265 24.99 9.63 -0.84
C GLY A 265 23.89 9.33 -1.87
N LYS A 266 23.62 8.05 -2.17
CA LYS A 266 22.54 7.65 -3.07
C LYS A 266 21.25 7.32 -2.31
N ALA A 267 20.13 7.52 -2.98
CA ALA A 267 18.81 7.42 -2.38
C ALA A 267 18.49 6.03 -1.82
N LEU A 268 18.96 4.96 -2.46
CA LEU A 268 18.77 3.58 -2.00
C LEU A 268 19.40 3.35 -0.63
N ALA A 269 20.66 3.75 -0.43
CA ALA A 269 21.35 3.59 0.84
C ALA A 269 20.64 4.38 1.95
N GLU A 270 20.26 5.63 1.70
CA GLU A 270 19.50 6.44 2.66
C GLU A 270 18.12 5.87 2.98
N TRP A 271 17.44 5.28 2.00
CA TRP A 271 16.12 4.66 2.18
C TRP A 271 16.20 3.40 3.05
N LEU A 272 17.21 2.55 2.82
CA LEU A 272 17.45 1.34 3.61
C LEU A 272 17.80 1.67 5.06
N GLU A 273 18.56 2.73 5.29
CA GLU A 273 18.88 3.23 6.64
C GLU A 273 17.72 3.98 7.30
N GLY A 274 16.60 4.17 6.60
CA GLY A 274 15.44 4.92 7.10
C GLY A 274 15.67 6.43 7.21
N ARG A 275 16.79 6.95 6.68
CA ARG A 275 17.11 8.38 6.64
C ARG A 275 16.27 9.14 5.61
N ARG A 276 15.82 8.44 4.55
CA ARG A 276 14.92 9.00 3.52
C ARG A 276 13.54 8.33 3.62
N THR A 277 12.52 9.13 3.93
CA THR A 277 11.12 8.71 3.74
C THR A 277 10.73 8.95 2.28
N VAL A 278 9.83 8.12 1.74
CA VAL A 278 9.34 8.29 0.37
C VAL A 278 8.67 9.66 0.31
N ALA A 279 9.30 10.62 -0.36
CA ALA A 279 8.71 11.93 -0.52
C ALA A 279 7.45 11.74 -1.37
N ALA A 280 6.28 11.95 -0.78
CA ALA A 280 5.09 12.19 -1.58
C ALA A 280 5.44 13.36 -2.52
N PRO A 281 5.21 13.25 -3.83
CA PRO A 281 5.37 14.38 -4.73
C PRO A 281 4.57 15.53 -4.13
N THR A 282 5.27 16.59 -3.73
CA THR A 282 4.63 17.80 -3.26
C THR A 282 3.93 18.36 -4.49
N ALA A 283 2.61 18.22 -4.51
CA ALA A 283 1.77 18.96 -5.43
C ALA A 283 2.08 20.43 -5.18
N THR A 284 2.93 20.99 -6.02
CA THR A 284 3.10 22.43 -6.11
C THR A 284 1.94 22.89 -6.98
N ASP A 285 1.06 23.67 -6.36
CA ASP A 285 -0.13 24.30 -6.94
C ASP A 285 0.17 25.14 -8.19
#